data_AF-A0A1V5QLF3-F1
#
_entry.id   AF-A0A1V5QLF3-F1
#
_cell.length_a   1.000
_cell.length_b   1.000
_cell.length_c   1.000
_cell.angle_alpha   90.00
_cell.angle_beta   90.00
_cell.angle_gamma   90.00
#
_symmetry.space_group_name_H-M   'P 1'
#
loop_
_entity.id
_entity.type
_entity.pdbx_description
1 polymer ?
#
loop_
_entity_poly.entity_id
_entity_poly.type
_entity_poly.pdbx_seq_one_letter_code
_entity_poly.pdbx_strand_id
1 'polypeptide(L)'
;MQKFEGVESSELAEEIKTDLRTEKIVNLNGLQAGPEVEKSQEIIVVEGRADVLKLLSYGINNAVAMNGGNIDAPLITLCKEKTVTVLIDGDRGGELNVKKLASLTKVDYVARAPDGKEVEELVQKEILQALKKRVPLKDAFSGKENTIEQNYYPQRNEYKPNYQRREFNTRNNYRPQPFNQQRRNDRGPRPFNSPRDNYRPSFGGRDNYKPNFKPREENFNTPKVEIPQEIPKEVEKLRKAFEKLKGKSKATLLDAKKKKIKDVDVKDLLTEVQKTKRKVDTIMFDGIITNRLLEAASTKGITTIIGVRKGNVTPNEKIKTYTM
;
A
#
# COMPACT_ATOMS: atom_id res chain seq x y z
N MET A 1 -40.00 51.99 -14.06
CA MET A 1 -39.34 51.62 -12.79
C MET A 1 -38.90 50.18 -12.89
N GLN A 2 -37.60 49.97 -13.08
CA GLN A 2 -36.98 48.65 -13.26
C GLN A 2 -36.78 48.03 -11.88
N LYS A 3 -37.32 46.83 -11.66
CA LYS A 3 -37.15 46.06 -10.42
C LYS A 3 -35.70 45.57 -10.37
N PHE A 4 -34.93 46.00 -9.37
CA PHE A 4 -33.66 45.37 -9.02
C PHE A 4 -33.97 44.22 -8.04
N GLU A 5 -33.65 43.01 -8.48
CA GLU A 5 -33.90 41.75 -7.77
C GLU A 5 -32.97 41.60 -6.57
N GLY A 6 -33.54 41.30 -5.40
CA GLY A 6 -32.84 41.11 -4.13
C GLY A 6 -32.15 39.74 -3.99
N VAL A 7 -31.44 39.29 -5.03
CA VAL A 7 -30.73 37.99 -5.03
C VAL A 7 -29.27 38.12 -4.61
N GLU A 8 -28.66 39.30 -4.81
CA GLU A 8 -27.23 39.55 -4.53
C GLU A 8 -26.87 39.59 -3.03
N SER A 9 -27.79 39.99 -2.15
CA SER A 9 -27.45 40.27 -0.75
C SER A 9 -27.29 39.02 0.14
N SER A 10 -27.90 37.89 -0.22
CA SER A 10 -27.75 36.64 0.53
C SER A 10 -26.47 35.89 0.15
N GLU A 11 -26.11 35.88 -1.13
CA GLU A 11 -24.91 35.19 -1.63
C GLU A 11 -23.64 35.91 -1.17
N LEU A 12 -23.60 37.25 -1.28
CA LEU A 12 -22.50 38.07 -0.73
C LEU A 12 -22.40 37.95 0.80
N ALA A 13 -23.53 37.82 1.51
CA ALA A 13 -23.51 37.64 2.96
C ALA A 13 -23.05 36.23 3.39
N GLU A 14 -23.34 35.20 2.59
CA GLU A 14 -22.77 33.86 2.78
C GLU A 14 -21.28 33.86 2.48
N GLU A 15 -20.84 34.48 1.39
CA GLU A 15 -19.43 34.63 1.01
C GLU A 15 -18.61 35.32 2.10
N ILE A 16 -19.10 36.47 2.60
CA ILE A 16 -18.47 37.20 3.72
C ILE A 16 -18.47 36.38 5.02
N LYS A 17 -19.51 35.56 5.28
CA LYS A 17 -19.54 34.66 6.45
C LYS A 17 -18.58 33.49 6.32
N THR A 18 -18.39 32.94 5.12
CA THR A 18 -17.38 31.90 4.86
C THR A 18 -15.97 32.45 5.02
N ASP A 19 -15.71 33.67 4.54
CA ASP A 19 -14.40 34.31 4.67
C ASP A 19 -14.00 34.52 6.14
N LEU A 20 -14.95 34.90 7.00
CA LEU A 20 -14.73 35.02 8.45
C LEU A 20 -14.60 33.66 9.16
N ARG A 21 -15.11 32.57 8.56
CA ARG A 21 -15.10 31.20 9.12
C ARG A 21 -13.94 30.34 8.66
N THR A 22 -13.16 30.78 7.68
CA THR A 22 -12.06 29.97 7.15
C THR A 22 -10.92 29.91 8.17
N GLU A 23 -11.06 29.00 9.12
CA GLU A 23 -9.96 28.63 9.99
C GLU A 23 -8.80 28.13 9.13
N LYS A 24 -7.61 28.69 9.36
CA LYS A 24 -6.45 28.39 8.52
C LYS A 24 -5.97 26.97 8.81
N ILE A 25 -5.59 26.26 7.76
CA ILE A 25 -4.87 24.99 7.87
C ILE A 25 -3.68 25.16 8.82
N VAL A 26 -3.58 24.24 9.77
CA VAL A 26 -2.44 24.10 10.66
C VAL A 26 -1.51 22.99 10.14
N ASN A 27 -0.22 23.16 10.39
CA ASN A 27 0.75 22.11 10.14
C ASN A 27 0.95 21.32 11.44
N LEU A 28 0.39 20.13 11.50
CA LEU A 28 0.47 19.23 12.64
C LEU A 28 1.53 18.15 12.37
N ASN A 29 2.76 18.36 12.85
CA ASN A 29 3.87 17.42 12.69
C ASN A 29 4.14 17.02 11.21
N GLY A 30 3.96 17.95 10.27
CA GLY A 30 4.10 17.71 8.83
C GLY A 30 2.79 17.38 8.11
N LEU A 31 1.70 17.19 8.84
CA LEU A 31 0.36 16.95 8.28
C LEU A 31 -0.38 18.26 8.08
N GLN A 32 -1.15 18.34 7.01
CA GLN A 32 -2.07 19.44 6.79
C GLN A 32 -3.39 19.13 7.47
N ALA A 33 -3.75 19.92 8.47
CA ALA A 33 -4.86 19.63 9.37
C ALA A 33 -5.71 20.87 9.64
N GLY A 34 -6.94 20.64 10.06
CA GLY A 34 -7.77 21.64 10.72
C GLY A 34 -7.31 21.86 12.17
N PRO A 35 -7.58 23.03 12.75
CA PRO A 35 -7.05 23.42 14.06
C PRO A 35 -7.65 22.64 15.23
N GLU A 36 -8.79 21.96 15.04
CA GLU A 36 -9.42 21.15 16.08
C GLU A 36 -9.02 19.67 16.05
N VAL A 37 -8.15 19.28 15.12
CA VAL A 37 -7.69 17.89 14.99
C VAL A 37 -7.07 17.35 16.27
N GLU A 38 -6.27 18.14 17.00
CA GLU A 38 -5.67 17.70 18.26
C GLU A 38 -6.68 17.57 19.41
N LYS A 39 -7.67 18.47 19.46
CA LYS A 39 -8.65 18.56 20.56
C LYS A 39 -9.81 17.58 20.42
N SER A 40 -10.18 17.24 19.19
CA SER A 40 -11.34 16.40 18.88
C SER A 40 -11.08 14.93 19.21
N GLN A 41 -12.09 14.23 19.74
CA GLN A 41 -12.04 12.77 19.94
C GLN A 41 -12.29 11.97 18.66
N GLU A 42 -12.90 12.61 17.66
CA GLU A 42 -13.11 12.08 16.31
C GLU A 42 -12.35 12.94 15.30
N ILE A 43 -11.74 12.30 14.31
CA ILE A 43 -11.06 12.96 13.20
C ILE A 43 -11.60 12.46 11.86
N ILE A 44 -11.58 13.35 10.86
CA ILE A 44 -11.90 13.02 9.48
C ILE A 44 -10.61 13.00 8.69
N VAL A 45 -10.26 11.84 8.13
CA VAL A 45 -9.06 11.68 7.30
C VAL A 45 -9.46 11.80 5.84
N VAL A 46 -8.77 12.65 5.08
CA VAL A 46 -9.00 12.93 3.65
C VAL A 46 -7.74 12.75 2.82
N GLU A 47 -7.85 12.66 1.50
CA GLU A 47 -6.71 12.37 0.62
C GLU A 47 -5.69 13.50 0.54
N GLY A 48 -6.17 14.75 0.52
CA GLY A 48 -5.32 15.88 0.21
C GLY A 48 -5.66 17.16 0.95
N ARG A 49 -4.80 18.16 0.69
CA ARG A 49 -4.94 19.52 1.21
C ARG A 49 -6.27 20.18 0.83
N ALA A 50 -6.67 20.01 -0.42
CA ALA A 50 -7.84 20.68 -0.97
C ALA A 50 -9.12 20.21 -0.27
N ASP A 51 -9.22 18.92 0.03
CA ASP A 51 -10.29 18.35 0.84
C ASP A 51 -10.34 18.96 2.25
N VAL A 52 -9.18 19.14 2.89
CA VAL A 52 -9.10 19.80 4.21
C VAL A 52 -9.61 21.24 4.11
N LEU A 53 -9.18 22.00 3.09
CA LEU A 53 -9.67 23.37 2.86
C LEU A 53 -11.19 23.40 2.64
N LYS A 54 -11.71 22.42 1.89
CA LYS A 54 -13.14 22.29 1.61
C LYS A 54 -13.96 21.99 2.86
N LEU A 55 -13.47 21.09 3.71
CA LEU A 55 -14.10 20.78 4.99
C LEU A 55 -14.08 22.00 5.93
N LEU A 56 -12.96 22.71 5.99
CA LEU A 56 -12.81 23.92 6.81
C LEU A 56 -13.74 25.05 6.36
N SER A 57 -13.92 25.26 5.05
CA SER A 57 -14.87 26.28 4.55
C SER A 57 -16.32 25.98 4.95
N TYR A 58 -16.62 24.72 5.29
CA TYR A 58 -17.91 24.28 5.81
C TYR A 58 -17.98 24.16 7.33
N GLY A 59 -16.94 24.60 8.05
CA GLY A 59 -16.86 24.58 9.51
C GLY A 59 -16.54 23.21 10.11
N ILE A 60 -15.96 22.30 9.32
CA ILE A 60 -15.50 20.99 9.79
C ILE A 60 -14.01 21.09 10.09
N ASN A 61 -13.68 21.34 11.35
CA ASN A 61 -12.33 21.76 11.78
C ASN A 61 -11.43 20.61 12.25
N ASN A 62 -11.96 19.39 12.28
CA ASN A 62 -11.27 18.17 12.70
C ASN A 62 -10.80 17.29 11.53
N ALA A 63 -10.59 17.89 10.36
CA ALA A 63 -10.12 17.22 9.15
C ALA A 63 -8.58 17.16 9.07
N VAL A 64 -8.01 16.06 8.61
CA VAL A 64 -6.56 15.89 8.40
C VAL A 64 -6.27 15.18 7.07
N ALA A 65 -5.34 15.74 6.30
CA ALA A 65 -4.91 15.18 5.04
C ALA A 65 -3.93 14.01 5.25
N MET A 66 -4.12 12.96 4.47
CA MET A 66 -3.04 12.06 4.09
C MET A 66 -2.10 12.85 3.17
N ASN A 67 -0.78 12.76 3.30
CA ASN A 67 0.15 13.47 2.40
C ASN A 67 0.22 12.73 1.03
N GLY A 68 -0.94 12.57 0.38
CA GLY A 68 -1.11 11.80 -0.84
C GLY A 68 -0.71 10.33 -0.68
N GLY A 69 0.11 9.85 -1.61
CA GLY A 69 0.50 8.44 -1.70
C GLY A 69 1.41 7.92 -0.58
N ASN A 70 1.80 8.70 0.43
CA ASN A 70 2.58 8.20 1.58
C ASN A 70 1.87 8.53 2.90
N ILE A 71 1.78 7.54 3.78
CA ILE A 71 1.10 7.66 5.06
C ILE A 71 2.14 7.93 6.13
N ASP A 72 2.13 9.14 6.66
CA ASP A 72 3.14 9.58 7.62
C ASP A 72 2.90 8.99 9.02
N ALA A 73 3.98 8.78 9.77
CA ALA A 73 3.91 8.25 11.13
C ALA A 73 3.03 9.07 12.11
N PRO A 74 3.02 10.42 12.07
CA PRO A 74 2.14 11.22 12.92
C PRO A 74 0.65 10.93 12.69
N LEU A 75 0.26 10.64 11.43
CA LEU A 75 -1.13 10.30 11.11
C LEU A 75 -1.50 8.95 11.70
N ILE A 76 -0.59 7.97 11.63
CA ILE A 76 -0.78 6.64 12.22
C ILE A 76 -1.04 6.75 13.73
N THR A 77 -0.29 7.60 14.43
CA THR A 77 -0.46 7.83 15.88
C THR A 77 -1.82 8.45 16.17
N LEU A 78 -2.21 9.51 15.45
CA LEU A 78 -3.52 10.15 15.57
C LEU A 78 -4.67 9.16 15.38
N CYS A 79 -4.57 8.30 14.37
CA CYS A 79 -5.59 7.30 14.09
C CYS A 79 -5.74 6.21 15.17
N LYS A 80 -4.71 5.97 15.99
CA LYS A 80 -4.78 4.98 17.09
C LYS A 80 -5.48 5.53 18.33
N GLU A 81 -5.36 6.82 18.57
CA GLU A 81 -5.88 7.48 19.78
C GLU A 81 -7.34 7.93 19.62
N LYS A 82 -7.81 8.08 18.39
CA LYS A 82 -9.07 8.75 18.06
C LYS A 82 -10.03 7.85 17.30
N THR A 83 -11.29 8.26 17.21
CA THR A 83 -12.26 7.66 16.28
C THR A 83 -11.98 8.20 14.88
N VAL A 84 -11.80 7.29 13.92
CA VAL A 84 -11.34 7.63 12.57
C VAL A 84 -12.44 7.39 11.54
N THR A 85 -12.89 8.47 10.92
CA THR A 85 -13.73 8.42 9.72
C THR A 85 -12.87 8.82 8.53
N VAL A 86 -12.71 7.95 7.53
CA VAL A 86 -12.01 8.29 6.28
C VAL A 86 -13.04 8.75 5.26
N LEU A 87 -12.91 9.97 4.75
CA LEU A 87 -13.73 10.52 3.68
C LEU A 87 -12.92 10.45 2.38
N ILE A 88 -13.43 9.71 1.40
CA ILE A 88 -12.75 9.46 0.12
C ILE A 88 -13.57 9.90 -1.09
N ASP A 89 -12.87 10.06 -2.20
CA ASP A 89 -13.46 10.33 -3.51
C ASP A 89 -14.36 9.19 -4.00
N GLY A 90 -15.24 9.54 -4.93
CA GLY A 90 -16.21 8.64 -5.56
C GLY A 90 -15.60 7.70 -6.60
N ASP A 91 -14.30 7.42 -6.52
CA ASP A 91 -13.55 6.72 -7.54
C ASP A 91 -12.89 5.43 -7.00
N ARG A 92 -12.05 4.78 -7.81
CA ARG A 92 -11.33 3.58 -7.39
C ARG A 92 -10.06 3.92 -6.61
N GLY A 93 -9.46 5.10 -6.82
CA GLY A 93 -8.30 5.59 -6.07
C GLY A 93 -8.60 5.70 -4.59
N GLY A 94 -9.74 6.29 -4.24
CA GLY A 94 -10.25 6.40 -2.88
C GLY A 94 -10.31 5.07 -2.14
N GLU A 95 -10.86 4.04 -2.79
CA GLU A 95 -10.94 2.70 -2.21
C GLU A 95 -9.55 2.12 -1.90
N LEU A 96 -8.54 2.37 -2.74
CA LEU A 96 -7.17 1.90 -2.53
C LEU A 96 -6.49 2.63 -1.37
N ASN A 97 -6.75 3.93 -1.22
CA ASN A 97 -6.19 4.73 -0.14
C ASN A 97 -6.73 4.31 1.23
N VAL A 98 -8.03 4.00 1.34
CA VAL A 98 -8.60 3.43 2.57
C VAL A 98 -7.95 2.10 2.92
N LYS A 99 -7.81 1.19 1.95
CA LYS A 99 -7.17 -0.13 2.18
C LYS A 99 -5.74 0.02 2.64
N LYS A 100 -5.01 0.97 2.06
CA LYS A 100 -3.64 1.29 2.46
C LYS A 100 -3.60 1.80 3.90
N LEU A 101 -4.45 2.75 4.27
CA LEU A 101 -4.50 3.27 5.64
C LEU A 101 -4.92 2.20 6.66
N ALA A 102 -5.95 1.42 6.34
CA ALA A 102 -6.43 0.32 7.18
C ALA A 102 -5.38 -0.79 7.39
N SER A 103 -4.44 -0.95 6.46
CA SER A 103 -3.33 -1.92 6.61
C SER A 103 -2.28 -1.47 7.63
N LEU A 104 -2.18 -0.16 7.90
CA LEU A 104 -1.16 0.43 8.77
C LEU A 104 -1.73 0.84 10.14
N THR A 105 -2.99 1.25 10.18
CA THR A 105 -3.62 1.78 11.38
C THR A 105 -5.12 1.48 11.45
N LYS A 106 -5.73 1.85 12.57
CA LYS A 106 -7.15 1.71 12.83
C LYS A 106 -7.96 2.67 11.95
N VAL A 107 -9.01 2.16 11.32
CA VAL A 107 -10.05 2.93 10.63
C VAL A 107 -11.41 2.41 11.09
N ASP A 108 -12.25 3.28 11.66
CA ASP A 108 -13.56 2.89 12.19
C ASP A 108 -14.63 2.95 11.10
N TYR A 109 -14.70 4.09 10.40
CA TYR A 109 -15.74 4.37 9.41
C TYR A 109 -15.15 4.85 8.09
N VAL A 110 -15.90 4.60 7.01
CA VAL A 110 -15.62 5.10 5.67
C VAL A 110 -16.85 5.87 5.19
N ALA A 111 -16.63 7.11 4.79
CA ALA A 111 -17.59 7.92 4.06
C ALA A 111 -17.10 8.07 2.62
N ARG A 112 -18.01 7.96 1.65
CA ARG A 112 -17.68 8.06 0.23
C ARG A 112 -18.40 9.24 -0.39
N ALA A 113 -17.69 10.03 -1.18
CA ALA A 113 -18.29 10.97 -2.11
C ALA A 113 -19.19 10.21 -3.13
N PRO A 114 -20.20 10.86 -3.72
CA PRO A 114 -20.95 10.30 -4.85
C PRO A 114 -20.03 9.82 -5.98
N ASP A 115 -20.43 8.76 -6.67
CA ASP A 115 -19.63 8.14 -7.72
C ASP A 115 -19.17 9.17 -8.76
N GLY A 116 -17.85 9.18 -9.03
CA GLY A 116 -17.22 10.08 -9.99
C GLY A 116 -17.03 11.53 -9.55
N LYS A 117 -17.34 11.88 -8.28
CA LYS A 117 -17.03 13.19 -7.71
C LYS A 117 -15.85 13.14 -6.75
N GLU A 118 -15.07 14.21 -6.75
CA GLU A 118 -14.00 14.44 -5.78
C GLU A 118 -14.54 15.20 -4.56
N VAL A 119 -13.92 14.99 -3.40
CA VAL A 119 -14.36 15.63 -2.13
C VAL A 119 -14.27 17.16 -2.22
N GLU A 120 -13.27 17.70 -2.90
CA GLU A 120 -13.10 19.14 -3.13
C GLU A 120 -14.24 19.79 -3.94
N GLU A 121 -14.95 19.01 -4.76
CA GLU A 121 -16.06 19.46 -5.60
C GLU A 121 -17.42 19.46 -4.90
N LEU A 122 -17.55 18.75 -3.77
CA LEU A 122 -18.84 18.54 -3.12
C LEU A 122 -19.41 19.81 -2.50
N VAL A 123 -20.72 19.97 -2.54
CA VAL A 123 -21.39 21.03 -1.75
C VAL A 123 -21.53 20.61 -0.28
N GLN A 124 -21.69 21.58 0.63
CA GLN A 124 -21.78 21.32 2.08
C GLN A 124 -22.78 20.21 2.44
N LYS A 125 -23.96 20.24 1.80
CA LYS A 125 -25.01 19.24 2.02
C LYS A 125 -24.58 17.83 1.62
N GLU A 126 -23.80 17.68 0.55
CA GLU A 126 -23.29 16.39 0.08
C GLU A 126 -22.26 15.82 1.05
N ILE A 127 -21.33 16.64 1.54
CA ILE A 127 -20.33 16.23 2.55
C ILE A 127 -21.03 15.76 3.83
N LEU A 128 -21.97 16.54 4.35
CA LEU A 128 -22.70 16.17 5.57
C LEU A 128 -23.53 14.88 5.38
N GLN A 129 -24.12 14.68 4.19
CA GLN A 129 -24.82 13.44 3.87
C GLN A 129 -23.89 12.24 3.79
N ALA A 130 -22.71 12.39 3.16
CA ALA A 130 -21.70 11.34 3.07
C ALA A 130 -21.21 10.94 4.47
N LEU A 131 -20.88 11.91 5.32
CA LEU A 131 -20.45 11.67 6.70
C LEU A 131 -21.55 11.02 7.55
N LYS A 132 -22.82 11.41 7.38
CA LYS A 132 -23.96 10.80 8.08
C LYS A 132 -24.22 9.37 7.64
N LYS A 133 -23.99 9.05 6.36
CA LYS A 133 -24.14 7.71 5.76
C LYS A 133 -22.87 6.87 5.86
N ARG A 134 -21.86 7.31 6.61
CA ARG A 134 -20.61 6.56 6.80
C ARG A 134 -20.91 5.15 7.28
N VAL A 135 -20.15 4.20 6.77
CA VAL A 135 -20.30 2.78 7.08
C VAL A 135 -19.06 2.28 7.82
N PRO A 136 -19.17 1.28 8.71
CA PRO A 136 -18.01 0.62 9.27
C PRO A 136 -17.09 0.08 8.17
N LEU A 137 -15.77 0.09 8.40
CA LEU A 137 -14.78 -0.38 7.42
C LEU A 137 -15.11 -1.78 6.84
N LYS A 138 -15.65 -2.67 7.68
CA LYS A 138 -16.04 -4.04 7.29
C LYS A 138 -17.13 -4.06 6.23
N ASP A 139 -18.08 -3.13 6.34
CA ASP A 139 -19.24 -3.07 5.46
C ASP A 139 -18.92 -2.30 4.17
N ALA A 140 -17.96 -1.36 4.24
CA ALA A 140 -17.54 -0.51 3.13
C ALA A 140 -17.09 -1.28 1.87
N PHE A 141 -16.50 -2.47 2.04
CA PHE A 141 -15.95 -3.26 0.93
C PHE A 141 -16.56 -4.66 0.77
N SER A 142 -17.52 -5.02 1.62
CA SER A 142 -18.16 -6.34 1.68
C SER A 142 -18.82 -6.80 0.36
N GLY A 143 -19.16 -5.86 -0.54
CA GLY A 143 -19.79 -6.16 -1.83
C GLY A 143 -18.83 -6.55 -2.98
N LYS A 144 -17.50 -6.54 -2.79
CA LYS A 144 -16.52 -6.71 -3.89
C LYS A 144 -15.35 -7.67 -3.61
N GLU A 145 -15.41 -8.50 -2.57
CA GLU A 145 -14.31 -9.44 -2.24
C GLU A 145 -14.38 -10.81 -2.96
N ASN A 146 -15.46 -11.11 -3.71
CA ASN A 146 -15.60 -12.41 -4.38
C ASN A 146 -15.01 -12.53 -5.81
N THR A 147 -14.31 -11.52 -6.35
CA THR A 147 -13.88 -11.55 -7.77
C THR A 147 -12.39 -11.36 -8.03
N ILE A 148 -11.55 -11.12 -7.02
CA ILE A 148 -10.14 -10.75 -7.26
C ILE A 148 -9.15 -11.90 -6.98
N GLU A 149 -9.51 -12.92 -6.19
CA GLU A 149 -8.56 -14.01 -5.88
C GLU A 149 -8.50 -15.18 -6.90
N GLN A 150 -9.34 -15.22 -7.94
CA GLN A 150 -9.32 -16.33 -8.92
C GLN A 150 -8.59 -16.07 -10.25
N ASN A 151 -8.18 -14.83 -10.55
CA ASN A 151 -7.69 -14.48 -11.90
C ASN A 151 -6.17 -14.26 -12.05
N TYR A 152 -5.32 -14.68 -11.09
CA TYR A 152 -3.85 -14.57 -11.21
C TYR A 152 -3.11 -15.89 -11.48
N TYR A 153 -3.82 -16.94 -11.89
CA TYR A 153 -3.19 -18.10 -12.53
C TYR A 153 -3.75 -18.23 -13.95
N PRO A 154 -2.94 -18.09 -15.02
CA PRO A 154 -3.41 -18.44 -16.35
C PRO A 154 -3.69 -19.94 -16.36
N GLN A 155 -4.97 -20.32 -16.47
CA GLN A 155 -5.33 -21.70 -16.78
C GLN A 155 -4.74 -22.02 -18.13
N ARG A 156 -3.80 -22.97 -18.14
CA ARG A 156 -3.24 -23.57 -19.33
C ARG A 156 -4.39 -24.33 -20.00
N ASN A 157 -5.08 -23.68 -20.94
CA ASN A 157 -6.14 -24.31 -21.72
C ASN A 157 -5.55 -25.51 -22.46
N GLU A 158 -5.92 -26.71 -22.02
CA GLU A 158 -5.80 -27.92 -22.82
C GLU A 158 -6.72 -27.78 -24.03
N TYR A 159 -6.13 -27.48 -25.18
CA TYR A 159 -6.83 -27.51 -26.45
C TYR A 159 -7.16 -28.96 -26.80
N LYS A 160 -8.42 -29.37 -26.61
CA LYS A 160 -8.97 -30.59 -27.20
C LYS A 160 -9.58 -30.23 -28.56
N PRO A 161 -9.03 -30.71 -29.69
CA PRO A 161 -9.63 -30.47 -31.00
C PRO A 161 -10.90 -31.31 -31.17
N ASN A 162 -12.03 -30.65 -31.41
CA ASN A 162 -13.27 -31.30 -31.82
C ASN A 162 -13.19 -31.67 -33.31
N TYR A 163 -13.12 -32.98 -33.61
CA TYR A 163 -13.44 -33.50 -34.94
C TYR A 163 -14.95 -33.54 -35.10
N GLN A 164 -15.52 -32.50 -35.70
CA GLN A 164 -16.81 -32.63 -36.40
C GLN A 164 -16.55 -32.60 -37.90
N ARG A 165 -16.52 -33.81 -38.44
CA ARG A 165 -16.55 -34.18 -39.85
C ARG A 165 -17.70 -33.42 -40.54
N ARG A 166 -17.38 -32.44 -41.37
CA ARG A 166 -18.29 -31.94 -42.42
C ARG A 166 -17.77 -32.40 -43.76
N GLU A 167 -18.63 -33.13 -44.44
CA GLU A 167 -18.38 -33.78 -45.72
C GLU A 167 -18.16 -32.73 -46.81
N PHE A 168 -17.13 -32.97 -47.62
CA PHE A 168 -16.91 -32.26 -48.86
C PHE A 168 -17.95 -32.70 -49.88
N ASN A 169 -18.61 -31.74 -50.54
CA ASN A 169 -18.88 -31.92 -51.95
C ASN A 169 -18.72 -30.60 -52.74
N THR A 170 -18.21 -30.80 -53.93
CA THR A 170 -17.46 -29.91 -54.83
C THR A 170 -18.32 -28.91 -55.61
N ARG A 171 -17.73 -27.74 -55.95
CA ARG A 171 -17.63 -27.22 -57.35
C ARG A 171 -17.00 -25.80 -57.41
N ASN A 172 -15.82 -25.76 -58.03
CA ASN A 172 -15.23 -24.73 -58.90
C ASN A 172 -15.71 -23.26 -58.82
N ASN A 173 -14.79 -22.33 -58.53
CA ASN A 173 -14.10 -21.56 -59.58
C ASN A 173 -13.05 -20.58 -59.02
N TYR A 174 -11.87 -20.60 -59.65
CA TYR A 174 -10.72 -19.73 -59.43
C TYR A 174 -11.00 -18.26 -59.80
N ARG A 175 -10.45 -17.31 -59.03
CA ARG A 175 -9.75 -16.13 -59.58
C ARG A 175 -8.84 -15.44 -58.54
N PRO A 176 -7.51 -15.34 -58.76
CA PRO A 176 -6.62 -14.48 -57.97
C PRO A 176 -6.56 -13.06 -58.54
N GLN A 177 -6.52 -12.04 -57.67
CA GLN A 177 -6.23 -10.64 -58.03
C GLN A 177 -4.71 -10.39 -57.96
N PRO A 178 -4.11 -9.69 -58.93
CA PRO A 178 -2.67 -9.56 -59.05
C PRO A 178 -2.08 -8.50 -58.11
N PHE A 179 -0.89 -8.82 -57.62
CA PHE A 179 0.11 -7.88 -57.14
C PHE A 179 0.49 -6.92 -58.27
N ASN A 180 0.45 -5.61 -58.05
CA ASN A 180 1.20 -4.68 -58.88
C ASN A 180 2.00 -3.71 -58.01
N GLN A 181 3.32 -3.82 -58.14
CA GLN A 181 4.30 -2.92 -57.59
C GLN A 181 4.27 -1.62 -58.41
N GLN A 182 4.21 -0.47 -57.75
CA GLN A 182 4.84 0.73 -58.28
C GLN A 182 5.21 1.69 -57.16
N ARG A 183 6.51 1.99 -57.12
CA ARG A 183 7.20 2.90 -56.20
C ARG A 183 6.69 4.33 -56.37
N ARG A 184 6.68 5.10 -55.27
CA ARG A 184 7.32 6.43 -55.20
C ARG A 184 7.90 6.68 -53.80
N ASN A 185 9.20 6.93 -53.76
CA ASN A 185 9.90 7.58 -52.65
C ASN A 185 9.42 9.03 -52.54
N ASP A 186 9.29 9.55 -51.32
CA ASP A 186 9.86 10.87 -50.97
C ASP A 186 9.70 11.23 -49.47
N ARG A 187 10.85 11.56 -48.84
CA ARG A 187 11.10 12.51 -47.72
C ARG A 187 10.56 12.14 -46.32
N GLY A 188 11.32 12.08 -45.22
CA GLY A 188 12.71 12.41 -44.85
C GLY A 188 12.86 12.25 -43.32
N PRO A 189 14.08 12.24 -42.74
CA PRO A 189 14.29 11.97 -41.32
C PRO A 189 14.28 13.25 -40.45
N ARG A 190 13.71 13.20 -39.24
CA ARG A 190 13.83 14.26 -38.22
C ARG A 190 14.69 13.80 -37.03
N PRO A 191 15.80 14.50 -36.72
CA PRO A 191 16.43 14.48 -35.40
C PRO A 191 16.33 15.87 -34.70
N PHE A 192 16.25 15.91 -33.37
CA PHE A 192 16.71 17.01 -32.47
C PHE A 192 16.42 16.61 -31.00
N ASN A 193 17.40 16.32 -30.13
CA ASN A 193 18.20 17.20 -29.26
C ASN A 193 17.34 18.14 -28.37
N SER A 194 17.38 18.14 -27.03
CA SER A 194 18.50 18.60 -26.16
C SER A 194 18.20 18.32 -24.64
N PRO A 195 18.88 18.89 -23.61
CA PRO A 195 20.12 18.42 -22.99
C PRO A 195 20.06 18.24 -21.44
N ARG A 196 21.13 17.66 -20.88
CA ARG A 196 21.44 17.55 -19.44
C ARG A 196 21.59 18.92 -18.78
N ASP A 197 21.11 19.05 -17.53
CA ASP A 197 21.66 20.01 -16.58
C ASP A 197 21.80 19.41 -15.17
N ASN A 198 23.03 19.49 -14.68
CA ASN A 198 23.49 19.21 -13.32
C ASN A 198 23.17 20.41 -12.43
N TYR A 199 22.49 20.20 -11.30
CA TYR A 199 22.58 21.14 -10.18
C TYR A 199 22.63 20.37 -8.85
N ARG A 200 23.78 20.46 -8.18
CA ARG A 200 23.97 19.96 -6.81
C ARG A 200 24.72 21.04 -6.04
N PRO A 201 24.11 21.72 -5.06
CA PRO A 201 24.84 22.55 -4.12
C PRO A 201 25.36 21.68 -2.97
N SER A 202 26.64 21.83 -2.68
CA SER A 202 27.33 21.27 -1.53
C SER A 202 27.32 22.31 -0.41
N PHE A 203 26.94 21.93 0.81
CA PHE A 203 27.24 22.69 2.02
C PHE A 203 27.78 21.75 3.08
N GLY A 204 29.05 21.96 3.44
CA GLY A 204 29.70 21.37 4.60
C GLY A 204 29.71 22.33 5.79
N GLY A 205 30.16 21.80 6.93
CA GLY A 205 30.75 22.60 8.02
C GLY A 205 29.92 22.75 9.31
N ARG A 206 30.14 21.81 10.25
CA ARG A 206 30.39 21.98 11.71
C ARG A 206 29.82 23.22 12.44
N ASP A 207 29.15 23.02 13.58
CA ASP A 207 29.76 23.05 14.93
C ASP A 207 28.76 22.90 16.10
N ASN A 208 29.16 22.10 17.09
CA ASN A 208 28.86 22.05 18.53
C ASN A 208 27.55 22.65 19.11
N TYR A 209 26.62 21.77 19.50
CA TYR A 209 25.73 21.99 20.65
C TYR A 209 25.55 20.69 21.43
N LYS A 210 25.94 20.67 22.71
CA LYS A 210 25.68 19.57 23.66
C LYS A 210 24.66 20.06 24.69
N PRO A 211 23.38 19.67 24.62
CA PRO A 211 22.48 19.82 25.74
C PRO A 211 22.64 18.62 26.69
N ASN A 212 23.04 18.97 27.90
CA ASN A 212 23.11 18.11 29.07
C ASN A 212 21.67 17.84 29.56
N PHE A 213 21.15 16.61 29.42
CA PHE A 213 19.85 16.24 30.00
C PHE A 213 19.96 14.91 30.72
N LYS A 214 19.82 14.96 32.04
CA LYS A 214 19.63 13.76 32.88
C LYS A 214 18.24 13.17 32.56
N PRO A 215 18.11 11.87 32.27
CA PRO A 215 16.81 11.29 31.97
C PRO A 215 15.91 11.34 33.20
N ARG A 216 14.72 11.92 33.02
CA ARG A 216 13.60 11.81 33.94
C ARG A 216 12.97 10.43 33.74
N GLU A 217 12.91 9.62 34.79
CA GLU A 217 12.23 8.33 34.78
C GLU A 217 10.73 8.55 34.67
N GLU A 218 10.22 8.62 33.44
CA GLU A 218 8.79 8.56 33.15
C GLU A 218 8.43 7.15 32.72
N ASN A 219 7.36 6.62 33.31
CA ASN A 219 6.85 5.28 33.05
C ASN A 219 6.32 5.17 31.61
N PHE A 220 7.23 4.88 30.67
CA PHE A 220 6.89 4.48 29.32
C PHE A 220 6.20 3.11 29.36
N ASN A 221 4.92 3.06 29.01
CA ASN A 221 4.38 1.85 28.41
C ASN A 221 4.98 1.76 26.99
N THR A 222 6.25 1.38 26.94
CA THR A 222 6.99 1.19 25.70
C THR A 222 6.22 0.22 24.80
N PRO A 223 6.18 0.43 23.46
CA PRO A 223 5.91 -0.69 22.58
C PRO A 223 6.88 -1.77 23.01
N LYS A 224 6.36 -2.96 23.38
CA LYS A 224 7.16 -4.11 23.78
C LYS A 224 8.26 -4.24 22.71
N VAL A 225 9.45 -3.73 23.01
CA VAL A 225 10.60 -3.91 22.14
C VAL A 225 10.69 -5.41 22.08
N GLU A 226 10.45 -6.00 20.90
CA GLU A 226 10.87 -7.36 20.66
C GLU A 226 12.36 -7.33 21.03
N ILE A 227 12.68 -7.78 22.25
CA ILE A 227 14.05 -8.02 22.70
C ILE A 227 14.68 -8.67 21.48
N PRO A 228 15.75 -8.11 20.87
CA PRO A 228 16.42 -8.74 19.76
C PRO A 228 16.59 -10.19 20.19
N GLN A 229 15.83 -11.11 19.57
CA GLN A 229 15.81 -12.48 20.06
C GLN A 229 17.26 -12.88 20.08
N GLU A 230 17.83 -13.13 21.26
CA GLU A 230 19.25 -13.42 21.38
C GLU A 230 19.51 -14.52 20.38
N ILE A 231 20.17 -14.17 19.28
CA ILE A 231 20.41 -15.11 18.20
C ILE A 231 21.26 -16.16 18.89
N PRO A 232 20.79 -17.40 19.05
CA PRO A 232 21.56 -18.39 19.78
C PRO A 232 22.95 -18.44 19.15
N LYS A 233 24.05 -18.57 19.92
CA LYS A 233 25.45 -18.65 19.40
C LYS A 233 25.59 -19.65 18.24
N GLU A 234 24.69 -20.61 18.27
CA GLU A 234 24.49 -21.71 17.36
C GLU A 234 23.88 -21.29 16.00
N VAL A 235 23.04 -20.26 15.97
CA VAL A 235 22.51 -19.59 14.77
C VAL A 235 23.49 -18.51 14.28
N GLU A 236 24.23 -17.85 15.17
CA GLU A 236 25.26 -16.88 14.79
C GLU A 236 26.39 -17.49 13.92
N LYS A 237 26.75 -18.76 14.18
CA LYS A 237 27.67 -19.52 13.31
C LYS A 237 27.18 -19.65 11.86
N LEU A 238 25.87 -19.56 11.63
CA LEU A 238 25.27 -19.63 10.29
C LEU A 238 25.30 -18.29 9.56
N ARG A 239 25.66 -17.18 10.23
CA ARG A 239 25.73 -15.85 9.61
C ARG A 239 26.65 -15.80 8.39
N LYS A 240 27.84 -16.41 8.49
CA LYS A 240 28.78 -16.52 7.36
C LYS A 240 28.24 -17.33 6.19
N ALA A 241 27.38 -18.31 6.47
CA ALA A 241 26.72 -19.10 5.43
C ALA A 241 25.54 -18.32 4.81
N PHE A 242 24.82 -17.53 5.61
CA PHE A 242 23.73 -16.67 5.19
C PHE A 242 24.19 -15.54 4.26
N GLU A 243 25.30 -14.86 4.60
CA GLU A 243 25.86 -13.79 3.76
C GLU A 243 26.21 -14.28 2.35
N LYS A 244 26.56 -15.55 2.18
CA LYS A 244 26.82 -16.14 0.85
C LYS A 244 25.55 -16.37 0.03
N LEU A 245 24.39 -16.45 0.68
CA LEU A 245 23.07 -16.63 0.05
C LEU A 245 22.39 -15.29 -0.28
N LYS A 246 22.70 -14.23 0.47
CA LYS A 246 22.11 -12.90 0.32
C LYS A 246 22.33 -12.35 -1.11
N GLY A 247 21.25 -11.94 -1.77
CA GLY A 247 21.25 -11.45 -3.14
C GLY A 247 21.27 -12.53 -4.24
N LYS A 248 21.23 -13.82 -3.90
CA LYS A 248 21.22 -14.93 -4.88
C LYS A 248 19.87 -15.63 -5.03
N SER A 249 18.85 -15.25 -4.25
CA SER A 249 17.53 -15.91 -4.23
C SER A 249 17.62 -17.43 -3.98
N LYS A 250 18.56 -17.84 -3.13
CA LYS A 250 18.80 -19.23 -2.75
C LYS A 250 18.37 -19.52 -1.32
N ALA A 251 17.98 -20.76 -1.09
CA ALA A 251 17.65 -21.35 0.18
C ALA A 251 18.57 -22.54 0.47
N THR A 252 18.93 -22.73 1.72
CA THR A 252 19.66 -23.89 2.22
C THR A 252 18.83 -24.56 3.30
N LEU A 253 18.58 -25.86 3.11
CA LEU A 253 17.93 -26.72 4.09
C LEU A 253 19.00 -27.35 4.98
N LEU A 254 18.79 -27.29 6.30
CA LEU A 254 19.73 -27.75 7.31
C LEU A 254 19.07 -28.82 8.20
N ASP A 255 19.87 -29.80 8.60
CA ASP A 255 19.48 -30.83 9.58
C ASP A 255 19.60 -30.29 11.01
N ALA A 256 19.15 -31.04 12.03
CA ALA A 256 19.23 -30.69 13.45
C ALA A 256 20.67 -30.39 13.92
N LYS A 257 21.69 -30.93 13.25
CA LYS A 257 23.11 -30.64 13.48
C LYS A 257 23.63 -29.40 12.74
N LYS A 258 22.73 -28.61 12.12
CA LYS A 258 23.05 -27.41 11.32
C LYS A 258 23.99 -27.68 10.14
N LYS A 259 23.98 -28.93 9.68
CA LYS A 259 24.71 -29.36 8.49
C LYS A 259 23.81 -29.21 7.27
N LYS A 260 24.38 -28.71 6.18
CA LYS A 260 23.73 -28.56 4.88
C LYS A 260 23.23 -29.90 4.35
N ILE A 261 21.93 -29.97 4.11
CA ILE A 261 21.27 -31.09 3.41
C ILE A 261 21.25 -30.79 1.92
N LYS A 262 20.71 -29.63 1.53
CA LYS A 262 20.47 -29.27 0.13
C LYS A 262 20.35 -27.76 -0.04
N ASP A 263 20.81 -27.25 -1.17
CA ASP A 263 20.46 -25.91 -1.65
C ASP A 263 19.31 -26.01 -2.65
N VAL A 264 18.39 -25.05 -2.56
CA VAL A 264 17.16 -24.98 -3.35
C VAL A 264 16.99 -23.52 -3.75
N ASP A 265 16.41 -23.25 -4.92
CA ASP A 265 16.03 -21.88 -5.25
C ASP A 265 14.81 -21.46 -4.43
N VAL A 266 14.72 -20.19 -4.05
CA VAL A 266 13.62 -19.67 -3.20
C VAL A 266 12.26 -19.91 -3.84
N LYS A 267 12.18 -19.86 -5.18
CA LYS A 267 10.95 -20.15 -5.94
C LYS A 267 10.43 -21.57 -5.71
N ASP A 268 11.33 -22.53 -5.55
CA ASP A 268 11.01 -23.95 -5.41
C ASP A 268 11.01 -24.41 -3.95
N LEU A 269 11.39 -23.55 -3.01
CA LEU A 269 11.52 -23.88 -1.58
C LEU A 269 10.25 -24.52 -1.01
N LEU A 270 9.08 -23.96 -1.32
CA LEU A 270 7.81 -24.46 -0.79
C LEU A 270 7.51 -25.89 -1.29
N THR A 271 7.71 -26.11 -2.58
CA THR A 271 7.54 -27.41 -3.24
C THR A 271 8.53 -28.43 -2.67
N GLU A 272 9.78 -28.02 -2.44
CA GLU A 272 10.83 -28.90 -1.93
C GLU A 272 10.60 -29.27 -0.47
N VAL A 273 10.17 -28.31 0.37
CA VAL A 273 9.80 -28.58 1.77
C VAL A 273 8.64 -29.56 1.85
N GLN A 274 7.66 -29.47 0.95
CA GLN A 274 6.53 -30.41 0.88
C GLN A 274 6.94 -31.81 0.39
N LYS A 275 7.84 -31.90 -0.61
CA LYS A 275 8.27 -33.17 -1.23
C LYS A 275 9.35 -33.92 -0.45
N THR A 276 10.13 -33.21 0.36
CA THR A 276 11.27 -33.81 1.06
C THR A 276 10.80 -34.83 2.11
N LYS A 277 11.34 -36.05 2.04
CA LYS A 277 11.17 -37.13 3.04
C LYS A 277 12.19 -37.06 4.18
N ARG A 278 13.27 -36.31 3.99
CA ARG A 278 14.31 -36.10 5.01
C ARG A 278 13.81 -35.11 6.07
N LYS A 279 14.11 -35.37 7.34
CA LYS A 279 13.79 -34.46 8.43
C LYS A 279 14.65 -33.19 8.27
N VAL A 280 14.00 -32.06 8.03
CA VAL A 280 14.63 -30.74 7.97
C VAL A 280 14.29 -30.03 9.26
N ASP A 281 15.29 -29.47 9.93
CA ASP A 281 15.10 -28.76 11.19
C ASP A 281 15.14 -27.23 11.00
N THR A 282 16.07 -26.76 10.16
CA THR A 282 16.31 -25.34 9.96
C THR A 282 16.28 -24.97 8.47
N ILE A 283 15.57 -23.89 8.11
CA ILE A 283 15.56 -23.30 6.77
C ILE A 283 16.26 -21.96 6.79
N MET A 284 17.16 -21.73 5.84
CA MET A 284 17.87 -20.47 5.68
C MET A 284 17.72 -19.98 4.24
N PHE A 285 17.17 -18.78 4.00
CA PHE A 285 16.91 -18.34 2.63
C PHE A 285 16.96 -16.82 2.42
N ASP A 286 17.31 -16.44 1.20
CA ASP A 286 17.35 -15.05 0.75
C ASP A 286 15.96 -14.55 0.35
N GLY A 287 15.10 -14.27 1.34
CA GLY A 287 13.75 -13.77 1.11
C GLY A 287 13.02 -13.32 2.36
N ILE A 288 11.74 -12.95 2.17
CA ILE A 288 10.85 -12.49 3.23
C ILE A 288 10.17 -13.70 3.88
N ILE A 289 10.19 -13.78 5.21
CA ILE A 289 9.46 -14.81 5.97
C ILE A 289 7.96 -14.49 5.90
N THR A 290 7.16 -15.43 5.39
CA THR A 290 5.71 -15.31 5.20
C THR A 290 4.93 -16.38 5.98
N ASN A 291 3.64 -16.16 6.24
CA ASN A 291 2.77 -17.13 6.93
C ASN A 291 2.68 -18.47 6.18
N ARG A 292 2.60 -18.43 4.84
CA ARG A 292 2.58 -19.64 3.99
C ARG A 292 3.83 -20.51 4.19
N LEU A 293 4.99 -19.90 4.38
CA LEU A 293 6.22 -20.64 4.67
C LEU A 293 6.22 -21.20 6.09
N LEU A 294 5.71 -20.44 7.08
CA LEU A 294 5.57 -20.90 8.46
C LEU A 294 4.63 -22.11 8.58
N GLU A 295 3.50 -22.10 7.89
CA GLU A 295 2.55 -23.23 7.87
C GLU A 295 3.15 -24.48 7.23
N ALA A 296 3.81 -24.32 6.08
CA ALA A 296 4.50 -25.41 5.39
C ALA A 296 5.62 -26.00 6.25
N ALA A 297 6.37 -25.14 6.95
CA ALA A 297 7.41 -25.54 7.88
C ALA A 297 6.84 -26.28 9.10
N SER A 298 5.72 -25.80 9.65
CA SER A 298 5.06 -26.40 10.82
C SER A 298 4.61 -27.84 10.54
N THR A 299 4.03 -28.06 9.36
CA THR A 299 3.55 -29.39 8.93
C THR A 299 4.67 -30.42 8.82
N LYS A 300 5.90 -29.96 8.56
CA LYS A 300 7.08 -30.82 8.37
C LYS A 300 7.99 -30.93 9.60
N GLY A 301 7.63 -30.25 10.70
CA GLY A 301 8.41 -30.27 11.95
C GLY A 301 9.71 -29.47 11.88
N ILE A 302 9.77 -28.44 11.04
CA ILE A 302 10.87 -27.47 11.01
C ILE A 302 10.72 -26.54 12.20
N THR A 303 11.78 -26.39 12.98
CA THR A 303 11.77 -25.62 14.24
C THR A 303 12.29 -24.20 14.04
N THR A 304 13.12 -23.96 13.02
CA THR A 304 13.84 -22.70 12.85
C THR A 304 13.81 -22.20 11.41
N ILE A 305 13.48 -20.93 11.21
CA ILE A 305 13.50 -20.25 9.90
C ILE A 305 14.34 -18.98 10.00
N ILE A 306 15.29 -18.81 9.07
CA ILE A 306 16.17 -17.66 8.96
C ILE A 306 15.95 -17.02 7.59
N GLY A 307 15.59 -15.73 7.59
CA GLY A 307 15.35 -14.95 6.37
C GLY A 307 15.96 -13.56 6.42
N VAL A 308 15.82 -12.80 5.33
CA VAL A 308 16.35 -11.43 5.24
C VAL A 308 15.47 -10.44 6.00
N ARG A 309 14.16 -10.65 5.95
CA ARG A 309 13.16 -9.82 6.64
C ARG A 309 12.00 -10.68 7.11
N LYS A 310 11.36 -10.25 8.20
CA LYS A 310 10.11 -10.82 8.70
C LYS A 310 8.95 -10.05 8.05
N GLY A 311 8.04 -10.74 7.36
CA GLY A 311 6.81 -10.14 6.84
C GLY A 311 5.78 -9.92 7.96
N ASN A 312 4.55 -9.57 7.61
CA ASN A 312 3.44 -9.54 8.56
C ASN A 312 3.02 -10.97 8.92
N VAL A 313 3.78 -11.59 9.83
CA VAL A 313 3.61 -12.99 10.21
C VAL A 313 3.08 -13.14 11.61
N THR A 314 2.11 -14.03 11.77
CA THR A 314 1.57 -14.38 13.10
C THR A 314 2.61 -15.21 13.85
N PRO A 315 2.97 -14.83 15.09
CA PRO A 315 3.89 -15.61 15.90
C PRO A 315 3.38 -17.05 16.07
N ASN A 316 4.26 -18.03 15.83
CA ASN A 316 3.94 -19.44 16.02
C ASN A 316 4.84 -20.01 17.12
N GLU A 317 4.25 -20.55 18.18
CA GLU A 317 4.99 -21.10 19.34
C GLU A 317 5.93 -22.25 18.97
N LYS A 318 5.65 -22.95 17.86
CA LYS A 318 6.43 -24.12 17.41
C LYS A 318 7.62 -23.77 16.53
N ILE A 319 7.67 -22.56 15.96
CA ILE A 319 8.69 -22.17 14.98
C ILE A 319 9.35 -20.87 15.40
N LYS A 320 10.67 -20.91 15.59
CA LYS A 320 11.48 -19.73 15.85
C LYS A 320 11.91 -19.10 14.53
N THR A 321 11.59 -17.82 14.36
CA THR A 321 11.98 -17.04 13.18
C THR A 321 13.07 -16.05 13.54
N TYR A 322 14.18 -16.07 12.80
CA TYR A 322 15.27 -15.12 12.93
C TYR A 322 15.46 -14.35 11.62
N THR A 323 15.93 -13.12 11.73
CA THR A 323 16.29 -12.29 10.57
C THR A 323 17.77 -11.93 10.63
N MET A 324 18.45 -11.97 9.49
CA MET A 324 19.90 -11.71 9.36
C MET A 324 20.26 -10.77 8.21
#